data_AF-A0A640KH99-F1
#
_entry.id   AF-A0A640KH99-F1
#
_cell.length_a   1.000
_cell.length_b   1.000
_cell.length_c   1.000
_cell.angle_alpha   90.00
_cell.angle_beta   90.00
_cell.angle_gamma   90.00
#
_symmetry.space_group_name_H-M   'P 1'
#
loop_
_entity.id
_entity.type
_entity.pdbx_description
1 polymer ?
#
loop_
_entity_poly.entity_id
_entity_poly.type
_entity_poly.pdbx_seq_one_letter_code
_entity_poly.pdbx_strand_id
1 'polypeptide(L)'
;MDVPAARKLQHIAKAFASSSIQFNVTVAPHPTEADTFNVFFSMPTAEAPESPTFVTLTITEDALVEGGRSYTGFLEHQKWPLTIIIEDNGHLKDFPERCIDVAWEHKQSVSLTPLWRQ
;
A
#
# COMPACT_ATOMS: atom_id res chain seq x y z
N MET A 1 0.15 -21.19 -6.69
CA MET A 1 0.73 -20.23 -5.72
C MET A 1 1.75 -20.97 -4.89
N ASP A 2 3.00 -20.54 -4.96
CA ASP A 2 4.07 -21.03 -4.08
C ASP A 2 3.73 -20.73 -2.62
N VAL A 3 3.78 -21.75 -1.75
CA VAL A 3 3.48 -21.66 -0.31
C VAL A 3 4.22 -20.50 0.39
N PRO A 4 5.48 -20.18 0.03
CA PRO A 4 6.19 -19.00 0.54
C PRO A 4 5.50 -17.66 0.23
N ALA A 5 5.00 -17.44 -0.99
CA ALA A 5 4.40 -16.17 -1.40
C ALA A 5 3.06 -15.91 -0.70
N ALA A 6 2.25 -16.95 -0.52
CA ALA A 6 0.99 -16.85 0.22
C ALA A 6 1.20 -16.47 1.69
N ARG A 7 2.25 -17.00 2.33
CA ARG A 7 2.63 -16.65 3.70
C ARG A 7 3.10 -15.19 3.81
N LYS A 8 3.92 -14.73 2.85
CA LYS A 8 4.36 -13.33 2.78
C LYS A 8 3.15 -12.39 2.64
N LEU A 9 2.23 -12.70 1.73
CA LEU A 9 1.01 -11.92 1.53
C LEU A 9 0.16 -11.82 2.80
N GLN A 10 -0.07 -12.95 3.48
CA GLN A 10 -0.81 -12.95 4.75
C GLN A 10 -0.10 -12.14 5.83
N HIS A 11 1.23 -12.19 5.89
CA HIS A 11 2.00 -11.40 6.85
C HIS A 11 1.84 -9.90 6.59
N ILE A 12 2.00 -9.47 5.34
CA ILE A 12 1.81 -8.07 4.93
C ILE A 12 0.39 -7.62 5.24
N ALA A 13 -0.62 -8.40 4.83
CA ALA A 13 -2.03 -8.08 5.07
C ALA A 13 -2.35 -7.94 6.57
N LYS A 14 -1.81 -8.85 7.40
CA LYS A 14 -1.97 -8.78 8.85
C LYS A 14 -1.31 -7.53 9.43
N ALA A 15 -0.13 -7.16 8.94
CA ALA A 15 0.58 -5.98 9.41
C ALA A 15 -0.23 -4.70 9.18
N PHE A 16 -0.71 -4.49 7.94
CA PHE A 16 -1.59 -3.36 7.63
C PHE A 16 -2.92 -3.40 8.40
N ALA A 17 -3.53 -4.58 8.58
CA ALA A 17 -4.78 -4.71 9.33
C ALA A 17 -4.61 -4.46 10.85
N SER A 18 -3.42 -4.71 11.40
CA SER A 18 -3.10 -4.46 12.80
C SER A 18 -2.70 -3.03 13.11
N SER A 19 -2.38 -2.25 12.06
CA SER A 19 -1.98 -0.85 12.19
C SER A 19 -3.22 0.05 12.20
N SER A 20 -3.16 1.11 13.02
CA SER A 20 -4.23 2.10 13.16
C SER A 20 -4.27 3.09 11.98
N ILE A 21 -4.28 2.56 10.75
CA ILE A 21 -4.27 3.35 9.52
C ILE A 21 -5.71 3.75 9.20
N GLN A 22 -5.92 5.00 8.76
CA GLN A 22 -7.25 5.53 8.44
C GLN A 22 -7.89 4.95 7.16
N PHE A 23 -7.12 4.20 6.36
CA PHE A 23 -7.51 3.64 5.07
C PHE A 23 -7.89 2.16 5.20
N ASN A 24 -8.85 1.72 4.40
CA ASN A 24 -9.06 0.31 4.11
C ASN A 24 -7.92 -0.20 3.22
N VAL A 25 -7.27 -1.29 3.65
CA VAL A 25 -6.11 -1.86 2.98
C VAL A 25 -6.42 -3.23 2.39
N THR A 26 -6.09 -3.42 1.11
CA THR A 26 -6.12 -4.73 0.44
C THR A 26 -4.74 -5.06 -0.10
N VAL A 27 -4.27 -6.29 0.08
CA VAL A 27 -2.95 -6.72 -0.39
C VAL A 27 -3.11 -7.84 -1.40
N ALA A 28 -2.44 -7.71 -2.55
CA ALA A 28 -2.44 -8.69 -3.62
C ALA A 28 -1.01 -8.94 -4.12
N PRO A 29 -0.71 -10.12 -4.70
CA PRO A 29 0.56 -10.31 -5.40
C PRO A 29 0.60 -9.43 -6.66
N HIS A 30 1.80 -8.99 -7.06
CA HIS A 30 1.97 -8.29 -8.33
C HIS A 30 1.69 -9.24 -9.50
N PRO A 31 0.98 -8.81 -10.57
CA PRO A 31 0.56 -9.70 -11.66
C PRO A 31 1.72 -10.23 -12.49
N THR A 32 2.84 -9.50 -12.55
CA THR A 32 3.96 -9.80 -13.46
C THR A 32 5.31 -9.95 -12.76
N GLU A 33 5.43 -9.55 -11.49
CA GLU A 33 6.71 -9.54 -10.77
C GLU A 33 6.62 -10.50 -9.58
N ALA A 34 7.54 -11.45 -9.53
CA ALA A 34 7.64 -12.37 -8.40
C ALA A 34 8.17 -11.62 -7.17
N ASP A 35 7.68 -12.01 -5.98
CA ASP A 35 8.07 -11.40 -4.69
C ASP A 35 7.75 -9.90 -4.53
N THR A 36 6.96 -9.35 -5.45
CA THR A 36 6.39 -8.01 -5.38
C THR A 36 4.91 -8.10 -5.02
N PHE A 37 4.42 -7.14 -4.22
CA PHE A 37 3.04 -7.09 -3.75
C PHE A 37 2.45 -5.70 -3.97
N ASN A 38 1.17 -5.65 -4.35
CA ASN A 38 0.42 -4.41 -4.43
C ASN A 38 -0.42 -4.25 -3.16
N VAL A 39 -0.27 -3.11 -2.51
CA VAL A 39 -1.06 -2.66 -1.37
C VAL A 39 -1.98 -1.55 -1.86
N PHE A 40 -3.28 -1.78 -1.79
CA PHE A 40 -4.31 -0.85 -2.23
C PHE A 40 -4.93 -0.17 -1.01
N PHE A 41 -4.88 1.15 -0.99
CA PHE A 41 -5.50 1.99 0.02
C PHE A 41 -6.78 2.60 -0.54
N SER A 42 -7.87 2.49 0.22
CA SER A 42 -9.16 3.12 -0.08
C SER A 42 -9.72 3.79 1.15
N MET A 43 -10.51 4.85 0.97
CA MET A 43 -11.20 5.49 2.09
C MET A 43 -12.38 4.63 2.56
N PRO A 44 -12.60 4.48 3.88
CA PRO A 44 -13.81 3.88 4.41
C PRO A 44 -14.99 4.81 4.09
N THR A 45 -15.72 4.49 3.03
CA THR A 45 -16.87 5.27 2.56
C THR A 45 -18.13 4.70 3.20
N ALA A 46 -18.82 5.51 4.01
CA ALA A 46 -20.01 5.09 4.75
C ALA A 46 -21.24 4.83 3.85
N GLU A 47 -21.23 5.26 2.58
CA GLU A 47 -22.42 5.25 1.71
C GLU A 47 -22.25 4.53 0.36
N ALA A 48 -21.02 4.18 -0.05
CA ALA A 48 -20.79 3.43 -1.29
C ALA A 48 -19.48 2.63 -1.20
N PRO A 49 -19.51 1.29 -1.10
CA PRO A 49 -18.30 0.47 -0.94
C PRO A 49 -17.37 0.46 -2.16
N GLU A 50 -17.78 1.10 -3.26
CA GLU A 50 -17.11 1.09 -4.56
C GLU A 50 -16.55 2.47 -4.93
N SER A 51 -15.92 3.18 -4.00
CA SER A 51 -15.13 4.35 -4.39
C SER A 51 -14.06 3.89 -5.39
N PRO A 52 -14.09 4.33 -6.67
CA PRO A 52 -13.21 3.82 -7.71
C PRO A 52 -11.76 4.31 -7.55
N THR A 53 -11.53 5.18 -6.57
CA THR A 53 -10.23 5.76 -6.27
C THR A 53 -9.52 4.90 -5.25
N PHE A 54 -8.45 4.25 -5.69
CA PHE A 54 -7.51 3.54 -4.84
C PHE A 54 -6.15 4.18 -4.97
N VAL A 55 -5.37 4.23 -3.90
CA VAL A 55 -3.94 4.52 -3.98
C VAL A 55 -3.17 3.20 -3.92
N THR A 56 -2.30 2.98 -4.88
CA THR A 56 -1.53 1.74 -5.04
C THR A 56 -0.11 1.97 -4.58
N LEU A 57 0.36 1.12 -3.68
CA LEU A 57 1.73 1.04 -3.21
C LEU A 57 2.27 -0.33 -3.59
N THR A 58 3.24 -0.34 -4.49
CA THR A 58 3.92 -1.57 -4.91
C THR A 58 5.12 -1.77 -4.02
N ILE A 59 5.17 -2.89 -3.29
CA ILE A 59 6.22 -3.19 -2.33
C ILE A 59 7.00 -4.42 -2.76
N THR A 60 8.32 -4.37 -2.59
CA THR A 60 9.23 -5.48 -2.87
C THR A 60 10.03 -5.76 -1.61
N GLU A 61 10.16 -7.04 -1.25
CA GLU A 61 10.92 -7.45 -0.06
C GLU A 61 12.42 -7.18 -0.27
N ASP A 62 13.03 -6.48 0.67
CA ASP A 62 14.48 -6.26 0.73
C ASP A 62 15.17 -7.35 1.57
N ALA A 63 16.45 -7.16 1.85
CA ALA A 63 17.15 -7.96 2.85
C ALA A 63 16.44 -7.87 4.22
N LEU A 64 16.46 -9.00 4.95
CA LEU A 64 16.02 -9.06 6.35
C LEU A 64 16.77 -8.02 7.18
N VAL A 65 16.03 -7.35 8.07
CA VAL A 65 16.57 -6.36 9.00
C VAL A 65 16.46 -6.90 10.43
N GLU A 66 17.30 -6.44 11.35
CA GLU A 66 17.19 -6.87 12.74
C GLU A 66 15.81 -6.49 13.31
N GLY A 67 15.05 -7.52 13.75
CA GLY A 67 13.72 -7.36 14.33
C GLY A 67 12.56 -7.34 13.33
N GLY A 68 12.78 -7.64 12.05
CA GLY A 68 11.69 -7.80 11.10
C GLY A 68 12.09 -7.89 9.63
N ARG A 69 11.14 -7.54 8.77
CA ARG A 69 11.29 -7.55 7.31
C ARG A 69 11.18 -6.13 6.77
N SER A 70 12.12 -5.77 5.91
CA SER A 70 12.10 -4.50 5.19
C SER A 70 11.50 -4.70 3.80
N TYR A 71 10.74 -3.72 3.36
CA TYR A 71 10.20 -3.64 2.02
C TYR A 71 10.47 -2.25 1.45
N THR A 72 10.89 -2.20 0.20
CA THR A 72 10.94 -0.97 -0.58
C THR A 72 9.61 -0.82 -1.30
N GLY A 73 8.89 0.27 -1.00
CA GLY A 73 7.60 0.61 -1.57
C GLY A 73 7.69 1.75 -2.57
N PHE A 74 7.02 1.62 -3.71
CA PHE A 74 6.80 2.69 -4.66
C PHE A 74 5.32 3.05 -4.64
N LEU A 75 5.04 4.26 -4.15
CA LEU A 75 3.70 4.79 -4.18
C LEU A 75 3.40 5.32 -5.59
N GLU A 76 2.21 5.03 -6.10
CA GLU A 76 1.84 5.50 -7.42
C GLU A 76 1.99 7.02 -7.55
N HIS A 77 2.45 7.46 -8.72
CA HIS A 77 2.75 8.87 -9.02
C HIS A 77 3.84 9.52 -8.14
N GLN A 78 4.51 8.78 -7.25
CA GLN A 78 5.68 9.25 -6.53
C GLN A 78 6.97 8.64 -7.08
N LYS A 79 8.05 9.45 -7.09
CA LYS A 79 9.38 9.03 -7.59
C LYS A 79 10.29 8.50 -6.48
N TRP A 80 9.96 8.81 -5.23
CA TRP A 80 10.81 8.46 -4.08
C TRP A 80 10.32 7.15 -3.47
N PRO A 81 11.22 6.17 -3.26
CA PRO A 81 10.87 4.95 -2.57
C PRO A 81 10.55 5.23 -1.09
N LEU A 82 9.62 4.46 -0.56
CA LEU A 82 9.25 4.42 0.85
C LEU A 82 9.84 3.16 1.46
N THR A 83 10.44 3.26 2.63
CA THR A 83 10.87 2.09 3.39
C THR A 83 9.73 1.68 4.31
N ILE A 84 9.33 0.41 4.25
CA ILE A 84 8.29 -0.17 5.08
C ILE A 84 8.93 -1.28 5.89
N ILE A 85 8.79 -1.21 7.21
CA ILE A 85 9.32 -2.22 8.10
C ILE A 85 8.13 -2.92 8.77
N ILE A 86 8.05 -4.23 8.58
CA ILE A 86 7.12 -5.08 9.31
C ILE A 86 7.93 -5.82 10.36
N GLU A 87 7.70 -5.51 11.62
CA GLU A 87 8.35 -6.17 12.76
C GLU A 87 7.94 -7.65 12.86
N ASP A 88 8.75 -8.48 13.51
CA ASP A 88 8.44 -9.92 13.69
C ASP A 88 7.14 -10.17 14.48
N ASN A 89 6.71 -9.20 15.28
CA ASN A 89 5.41 -9.21 15.97
C ASN A 89 4.21 -9.01 15.01
N GLY A 90 4.49 -8.71 13.73
CA GLY A 90 3.50 -8.45 12.69
C GLY A 90 2.94 -7.04 12.69
N HIS A 91 3.61 -6.04 13.28
CA HIS A 91 3.21 -4.63 13.25
C HIS A 91 4.02 -3.83 12.22
N LEU A 92 3.38 -2.84 11.59
CA LEU A 92 4.10 -1.84 10.79
C LEU A 92 4.79 -0.83 11.72
N LYS A 93 6.08 -0.65 11.51
CA LYS A 93 6.89 0.34 12.20
C LYS A 93 6.94 1.64 11.41
N ASP A 94 6.55 2.74 12.06
CA ASP A 94 6.67 4.13 11.56
C ASP A 94 6.14 4.34 10.13
N PHE A 95 5.01 3.71 9.78
CA PHE A 95 4.45 3.80 8.43
C PHE A 95 4.09 5.26 8.07
N PRO A 96 4.61 5.81 6.96
CA PRO A 96 4.42 7.22 6.60
C PRO A 96 3.04 7.44 5.94
N GLU A 97 1.97 7.38 6.74
CA GLU A 97 0.58 7.54 6.27
C GLU A 97 0.36 8.82 5.44
N ARG A 98 1.05 9.91 5.79
CA ARG A 98 0.99 11.19 5.08
C ARG A 98 1.36 11.10 3.60
N CYS A 99 2.19 10.14 3.21
CA CYS A 99 2.50 9.92 1.79
C CYS A 99 1.27 9.43 1.02
N ILE A 100 0.41 8.63 1.66
CA ILE A 100 -0.85 8.13 1.10
C ILE A 100 -1.86 9.28 0.98
N ASP A 101 -1.96 10.15 1.98
CA ASP A 101 -2.80 11.36 1.92
C ASP A 101 -2.47 12.22 0.71
N VAL A 102 -1.19 12.53 0.50
CA VAL A 102 -0.74 13.36 -0.64
C VAL A 102 -1.06 12.69 -1.98
N ALA A 103 -0.87 11.37 -2.09
CA ALA A 103 -1.22 10.64 -3.30
C ALA A 103 -2.73 10.61 -3.55
N TRP A 104 -3.52 10.51 -2.47
CA TRP A 104 -4.97 10.56 -2.51
C TRP A 104 -5.49 11.93 -2.97
N GLU A 105 -5.00 13.01 -2.36
CA GLU A 105 -5.33 14.40 -2.75
C GLU A 105 -4.95 14.68 -4.21
N HIS A 106 -3.81 14.15 -4.66
CA HIS A 106 -3.40 14.26 -6.06
C HIS A 106 -4.39 13.56 -6.99
N LYS A 107 -4.82 12.33 -6.68
CA LYS A 107 -5.84 11.63 -7.46
C LYS A 107 -7.16 12.38 -7.51
N GLN A 108 -7.65 12.88 -6.37
CA GLN A 108 -8.87 13.68 -6.33
C GLN A 108 -8.76 14.94 -7.21
N SER A 109 -7.62 15.63 -7.16
CA SER A 109 -7.36 16.82 -7.99
C SER A 109 -7.37 16.51 -9.49
N VAL A 110 -6.73 15.40 -9.89
CA VAL A 110 -6.72 14.95 -11.30
C VAL A 110 -8.11 14.55 -11.76
N SER A 111 -8.87 13.81 -10.95
CA SER A 111 -10.24 13.40 -11.28
C SER A 111 -11.21 14.58 -11.44
N LEU A 112 -10.96 15.69 -10.76
CA LEU A 112 -11.76 16.92 -10.84
C LEU A 112 -11.31 17.89 -11.93
N THR A 113 -10.20 17.60 -12.62
CA THR A 113 -9.71 18.49 -13.70
C THR A 113 -10.53 18.27 -14.96
N PRO A 114 -11.26 19.29 -15.47
CA PRO A 114 -12.03 19.16 -16.69
C PRO A 114 -11.09 18.93 -17.88
N LEU A 115 -11.36 17.87 -18.65
CA LEU A 115 -10.56 17.47 -19.82
C LEU A 115 -10.64 18.47 -20.98
N TRP A 116 -11.54 19.46 -20.91
CA TRP A 116 -11.71 20.51 -21.92
C TRP A 116 -11.99 21.85 -21.23
N ARG A 117 -11.22 22.90 -21.58
CA ARG A 117 -11.56 24.29 -21.23
C ARG A 117 -12.66 24.77 -22.18
N GLN A 118 -13.78 25.26 -21.65
CA GLN A 118 -14.75 26.04 -22.42
C GLN A 118 -14.21 27.43 -22.75
#